data_AF-A0A352GL16-F1
#
_entry.id   AF-A0A352GL16-F1
#
_cell.length_a   1.000
_cell.length_b   1.000
_cell.length_c   1.000
_cell.angle_alpha   90.00
_cell.angle_beta   90.00
_cell.angle_gamma   90.00
#
_symmetry.space_group_name_H-M   'P 1'
#
loop_
_entity.id
_entity.type
_entity.pdbx_description
1 polymer ?
#
loop_
_entity_poly.entity_id
_entity_poly.type
_entity_poly.pdbx_seq_one_letter_code
_entity_poly.pdbx_strand_id
1 'polypeptide(L)' 'GKEMALIMERLGDIPLVGFYGNGEISNARLYGYTGVLVLFL' A
#
# COMPACT_ATOMS: atom_id res chain seq x y z
N GLY A 1 -10.11 -2.44 0.72
CA GLY A 1 -9.22 -3.32 1.52
C GLY A 1 -8.79 -2.57 2.76
N LYS A 2 -8.63 -3.25 3.90
CA LYS A 2 -8.31 -2.62 5.20
C LYS A 2 -6.97 -1.86 5.17
N GLU A 3 -6.02 -2.30 4.35
CA GLU A 3 -4.73 -1.62 4.14
C GLU A 3 -4.88 -0.27 3.44
N MET A 4 -5.78 -0.16 2.46
CA MET A 4 -6.02 1.11 1.75
C MET A 4 -6.56 2.20 2.68
N ALA A 5 -7.42 1.83 3.64
CA ALA A 5 -7.95 2.78 4.62
C ALA A 5 -6.84 3.30 5.56
N LEU A 6 -5.93 2.41 6.00
CA LEU A 6 -4.77 2.78 6.81
C LEU A 6 -3.80 3.71 6.06
N ILE A 7 -3.58 3.45 4.78
CA ILE A 7 -2.75 4.30 3.92
C ILE A 7 -3.40 5.69 3.78
N MET A 8 -4.70 5.76 3.49
CA MET A 8 -5.45 7.02 3.39
C MET A 8 -5.44 7.83 4.70
N GLU A 9 -5.63 7.17 5.85
CA GLU A 9 -5.57 7.83 7.17
C GLU A 9 -4.23 8.53 7.41
N ARG A 10 -3.12 7.97 6.91
CA ARG A 10 -1.77 8.54 7.10
C ARG A 10 -1.36 9.54 6.02
N LEU A 11 -1.87 9.41 4.80
CA LEU A 11 -1.57 10.32 3.69
C LEU A 11 -2.46 11.57 3.67
N GLY A 12 -3.62 11.54 4.31
CA GLY A 12 -4.58 12.65 4.30
C GLY A 12 -5.40 12.70 3.00
N ASP A 13 -5.89 13.88 2.63
CA ASP A 13 -6.81 14.11 1.48
C ASP A 13 -6.15 13.98 0.10
N ILE A 14 -5.08 13.21 -0.03
CA ILE A 14 -4.44 12.96 -1.31
C ILE A 14 -5.30 11.93 -2.08
N PRO A 15 -5.70 12.19 -3.33
CA PRO A 15 -6.54 11.29 -4.09
C PRO A 15 -5.77 10.02 -4.48
N LEU A 16 -5.83 9.03 -3.60
CA LEU A 16 -5.16 7.74 -3.68
C LEU A 16 -5.94 6.81 -4.61
N VAL A 17 -5.35 6.45 -5.73
CA VAL A 17 -6.01 5.69 -6.81
C VAL A 17 -5.78 4.19 -6.66
N GLY A 18 -4.63 3.82 -6.07
CA GLY A 18 -4.27 2.43 -5.87
C GLY A 18 -2.92 2.25 -5.21
N PHE A 19 -2.71 1.04 -4.68
CA PHE A 19 -1.46 0.58 -4.09
C PHE A 19 -1.16 -0.82 -4.63
N TYR A 20 0.08 -1.04 -5.05
CA TYR A 20 0.59 -2.34 -5.44
C TYR A 20 1.82 -2.67 -4.60
N GLY A 21 1.75 -3.73 -3.81
CA GLY A 21 2.89 -4.28 -3.07
C GLY A 21 3.30 -5.62 -3.65
N ASN A 22 4.58 -5.77 -4.02
CA ASN A 22 5.17 -7.06 -4.34
C ASN A 22 5.95 -7.57 -3.13
N GLY A 23 5.65 -8.78 -2.68
CA GLY A 23 6.33 -9.40 -1.57
C GLY A 23 6.28 -10.92 -1.60
N GLU A 24 7.27 -11.54 -0.96
CA GLU A 24 7.34 -12.99 -0.79
C GLU A 24 6.83 -13.38 0.60
N ILE A 25 6.09 -14.48 0.70
CA ILE A 25 5.67 -15.04 1.98
C ILE A 25 6.71 -16.10 2.38
N SER A 26 7.44 -15.85 3.47
CA SER A 26 8.38 -16.81 4.04
C SER A 26 8.19 -16.91 5.55
N ASN A 27 8.13 -18.12 6.09
CA ASN A 27 7.92 -18.37 7.53
C ASN A 27 6.71 -17.62 8.13
N ALA A 28 5.59 -17.61 7.40
CA ALA A 28 4.37 -16.84 7.73
C ALA A 28 4.58 -15.32 7.88
N ARG A 29 5.68 -14.78 7.37
CA ARG A 29 5.95 -13.34 7.29
C ARG A 29 5.93 -12.89 5.84
N LEU A 30 5.22 -11.80 5.59
CA LEU A 30 5.19 -11.13 4.29
C LEU A 30 6.38 -10.17 4.20
N TYR A 31 7.31 -10.45 3.30
CA TYR A 31 8.46 -9.60 3.00
C TYR A 31 8.15 -8.77 1.76
N GLY A 32 7.70 -7.54 1.95
CA GLY A 32 7.49 -6.60 0.86
C GLY A 32 8.82 -6.05 0.35
N TYR A 33 9.15 -6.31 -0.92
CA TYR A 33 10.38 -5.82 -1.54
C TYR A 33 10.17 -4.47 -2.25
N THR A 34 8.96 -4.26 -2.80
CA THR A 34 8.63 -3.04 -3.55
C THR A 34 7.15 -2.69 -3.37
N GLY A 35 6.87 -1.42 -3.07
CA GLY A 35 5.51 -0.87 -3.05
C GLY A 35 5.40 0.33 -3.99
N VAL A 36 4.41 0.34 -4.88
CA VAL A 36 4.09 1.46 -5.77
C VAL A 36 2.78 2.09 -5.32
N LEU A 37 2.79 3.41 -5.15
CA LEU A 37 1.63 4.22 -4.79
C LEU A 37 1.22 5.09 -5.99
N VAL A 38 -0.06 5.07 -6.36
CA VAL A 38 -0.59 5.85 -7.49
C VAL A 38 -1.51 6.95 -6.97
N LEU A 39 -1.22 8.21 -7.33
CA LEU A 39 -1.89 9.43 -6.88
C LEU A 39 -2.30 10.28 -8.10
N PHE A 40 -3.39 11.04 -7.99
CA PHE A 40 -3.68 12.16 -8.89
C PHE A 40 -3.16 13.49 -8.27
N LEU A 41 -2.79 14.45 -9.12
CA LEU A 41 -2.48 15.84 -8.77
C LEU A 41 -3.58 16.75 -9.31
#